data_AF-A0A969BTD2-F1
#
_entry.id   AF-A0A969BTD2-F1
#
_cell.length_a   1.000
_cell.length_b   1.000
_cell.length_c   1.000
_cell.angle_alpha   90.00
_cell.angle_beta   90.00
_cell.angle_gamma   90.00
#
_symmetry.space_group_name_H-M   'P 1'
#
loop_
_entity.id
_entity.type
_entity.pdbx_description
1 polymer ?
#
loop_
_entity_poly.entity_id
_entity_poly.type
_entity_poly.pdbx_seq_one_letter_code
_entity_poly.pdbx_strand_id
1 'polypeptide(L)'
;MPLMYPELGPAHQVYEVWIQFTSSEDTWVDISETVDLKAQALAQHKSQVGEDEVKMVRQWALEAGRNLAPAEGFKVMYLVRRDDPKRAPKAES
;
A
#
# COMPACT_ATOMS: atom_id res chain seq x y z
N MET A 1 11.98 -10.54 -25.10
CA MET A 1 10.88 -9.64 -25.48
C MET A 1 11.44 -8.23 -25.53
N PRO A 2 11.33 -7.51 -26.65
CA PRO A 2 11.72 -6.10 -26.70
C PRO A 2 10.86 -5.27 -25.75
N LEU A 3 11.41 -4.16 -25.25
CA LEU A 3 10.65 -3.19 -24.46
C LEU A 3 9.58 -2.52 -25.34
N MET A 4 8.40 -2.26 -24.77
CA MET A 4 7.31 -1.60 -25.49
C MET A 4 7.64 -0.12 -25.80
N TYR A 5 8.40 0.55 -24.94
CA TYR A 5 8.82 1.95 -25.04
C TYR A 5 10.31 2.11 -24.73
N PRO A 6 11.21 1.68 -25.64
CA PRO A 6 12.66 1.68 -25.39
C PRO A 6 13.26 3.08 -25.21
N GLU A 7 12.61 4.12 -25.74
CA GLU A 7 13.02 5.53 -25.63
C GLU A 7 12.88 6.11 -24.21
N LEU A 8 12.06 5.47 -23.36
CA LEU A 8 11.83 5.91 -21.97
C LEU A 8 12.92 5.43 -21.00
N GLY A 9 13.90 4.68 -21.49
CA GLY A 9 15.03 4.17 -20.70
C GLY A 9 14.92 2.68 -20.36
N PRO A 10 15.78 2.19 -19.46
CA PRO A 10 15.83 0.78 -19.11
C PRO A 10 14.57 0.34 -18.37
N ALA A 11 14.15 -0.91 -18.57
CA ALA A 11 13.00 -1.46 -17.86
C ALA A 11 13.23 -1.55 -16.35
N HIS A 12 12.25 -1.07 -15.61
CA HIS A 12 12.18 -1.29 -14.17
C HIS A 12 11.50 -2.63 -13.86
N GLN A 13 12.09 -3.42 -12.96
CA GLN A 13 11.54 -4.70 -12.52
C GLN A 13 10.78 -4.50 -11.20
N VAL A 14 9.46 -4.44 -11.29
CA VAL A 14 8.59 -4.48 -10.10
C VAL A 14 8.63 -5.87 -9.48
N TYR A 15 8.77 -5.96 -8.16
CA TYR A 15 8.83 -7.24 -7.43
C TYR A 15 7.48 -7.66 -6.83
N GLU A 16 6.72 -6.71 -6.33
CA GLU A 16 5.44 -6.96 -5.65
C GLU A 16 4.43 -5.89 -6.05
N VAL A 17 3.16 -6.28 -6.13
CA VAL A 17 2.03 -5.38 -6.33
C VAL A 17 1.08 -5.54 -5.15
N TRP A 18 0.83 -4.44 -4.45
CA TRP A 18 -0.05 -4.38 -3.29
C TRP A 18 -1.31 -3.63 -3.70
N ILE A 19 -2.46 -4.26 -3.51
CA ILE A 19 -3.76 -3.75 -3.99
C ILE A 19 -4.65 -3.51 -2.78
N GLN A 20 -5.20 -2.31 -2.64
CA GLN A 20 -6.15 -1.92 -1.60
C GLN A 20 -7.59 -1.87 -2.16
N PHE A 21 -8.59 -1.78 -1.28
CA PHE A 21 -10.02 -1.69 -1.61
C PHE A 21 -10.57 -2.91 -2.38
N THR A 22 -10.32 -4.12 -1.88
CA THR A 22 -10.40 -5.32 -2.73
C THR A 22 -11.21 -6.53 -2.24
N SER A 23 -11.88 -6.64 -1.10
CA SER A 23 -12.65 -7.86 -0.68
C SER A 23 -11.93 -9.23 -0.60
N SER A 24 -10.75 -9.37 -1.21
CA SER A 24 -9.89 -10.57 -1.23
C SER A 24 -8.56 -10.30 -0.52
N GLU A 25 -8.53 -9.30 0.37
CA GLU A 25 -7.37 -8.95 1.18
C GLU A 25 -6.83 -10.20 1.90
N ASP A 26 -5.51 -10.40 1.81
CA ASP A 26 -4.79 -11.51 2.44
C ASP A 26 -3.61 -11.06 3.30
N THR A 27 -3.34 -9.76 3.34
CA THR A 27 -2.26 -9.13 4.09
C THR A 27 -2.76 -7.90 4.82
N TRP A 28 -2.40 -7.74 6.09
CA TRP A 28 -2.74 -6.55 6.89
C TRP A 28 -1.47 -5.91 7.43
N VAL A 29 -1.38 -4.59 7.30
CA VAL A 29 -0.28 -3.78 7.86
C VAL A 29 -0.83 -3.03 9.07
N ASP A 30 -0.21 -3.23 10.23
CA ASP A 30 -0.50 -2.43 11.42
C ASP A 30 -0.09 -0.97 11.18
N ILE A 31 -1.04 -0.06 11.34
CA ILE A 31 -0.85 1.38 11.18
C ILE A 31 -1.11 2.14 12.49
N SER A 32 -1.00 1.48 13.65
CA SER A 32 -1.23 2.10 14.97
C SER A 32 -0.40 3.38 15.17
N GLU A 33 0.84 3.39 14.70
CA GLU A 33 1.75 4.55 14.84
C GLU A 33 1.45 5.67 13.84
N THR A 34 0.68 5.41 12.78
CA THR A 34 0.51 6.33 11.65
C THR A 34 -0.95 6.65 11.31
N VAL A 35 -1.93 6.02 11.99
CA VAL A 35 -3.36 6.22 11.72
C VAL A 35 -3.80 7.67 11.92
N ASP A 36 -3.20 8.39 12.88
CA ASP A 36 -3.47 9.81 13.09
C ASP A 36 -2.89 10.68 11.97
N LEU A 37 -1.70 10.34 11.46
CA LEU A 37 -1.10 11.03 10.32
C LEU A 37 -1.95 10.80 9.06
N LYS A 38 -2.45 9.58 8.85
CA LYS A 38 -3.39 9.27 7.76
C LYS A 38 -4.66 10.13 7.85
N ALA A 39 -5.24 10.27 9.03
CA ALA A 39 -6.43 11.10 9.23
C ALA A 39 -6.15 12.59 8.94
N GLN A 40 -4.99 13.10 9.35
CA GLN A 40 -4.56 14.48 9.05
C GLN A 40 -4.33 14.71 7.56
N ALA A 41 -3.73 13.72 6.86
CA ALA A 41 -3.55 13.76 5.42
C ALA A 41 -4.91 13.76 4.70
N LEU A 42 -5.85 12.91 5.12
CA LEU A 42 -7.20 12.86 4.57
C LEU A 42 -7.94 14.20 4.74
N ALA A 43 -7.77 14.88 5.89
CA ALA A 43 -8.35 16.19 6.16
C ALA A 43 -7.83 17.32 5.23
N GLN A 44 -6.71 17.13 4.53
CA GLN A 44 -6.23 18.10 3.54
C GLN A 44 -7.08 18.13 2.26
N HIS A 45 -7.90 17.11 2.01
CA HIS A 45 -8.84 17.05 0.89
C HIS A 45 -10.11 17.85 1.19
N LYS A 46 -9.93 19.16 1.43
CA LYS A 46 -10.95 20.06 1.99
C LYS A 46 -12.24 20.17 1.15
N SER A 47 -12.16 19.97 -0.16
CA SER A 47 -13.33 20.03 -1.03
C SER A 47 -14.03 18.67 -1.20
N GLN A 48 -13.49 17.59 -0.64
CA GLN A 48 -14.01 16.24 -0.77
C GLN A 48 -14.40 15.59 0.57
N VAL A 49 -13.79 16.02 1.68
CA VAL A 49 -13.84 15.34 2.97
C VAL A 49 -14.22 16.34 4.08
N GLY A 50 -15.21 15.98 4.89
CA GLY A 50 -15.59 16.69 6.11
C GLY A 50 -14.98 16.06 7.37
N GLU A 51 -15.32 16.62 8.53
CA GLU A 51 -14.76 16.14 9.81
C GLU A 51 -15.23 14.72 10.18
N ASP A 52 -16.43 14.33 9.75
CA ASP A 52 -17.00 13.04 10.10
C ASP A 52 -16.32 11.89 9.32
N GLU A 53 -15.99 12.10 8.05
CA GLU A 53 -15.20 11.15 7.26
C GLU A 53 -13.80 10.93 7.86
N VAL A 54 -13.18 11.99 8.40
CA VAL A 54 -11.89 11.92 9.09
C VAL A 54 -11.97 11.13 10.40
N LYS A 55 -13.12 11.13 11.09
CA LYS A 55 -13.34 10.26 12.25
C LYS A 55 -13.56 8.81 11.83
N MET A 56 -14.35 8.60 10.77
CA MET A 56 -14.66 7.27 10.25
C MET A 56 -13.43 6.51 9.77
N VAL A 57 -12.40 7.18 9.24
CA VAL A 57 -11.18 6.51 8.77
C VAL A 57 -10.46 5.72 9.89
N ARG A 58 -10.52 6.20 11.14
CA ARG A 58 -9.94 5.50 12.30
C ARG A 58 -10.73 4.25 12.63
N GLN A 59 -12.06 4.36 12.60
CA GLN A 59 -12.95 3.24 12.85
C GLN A 59 -12.77 2.14 11.78
N TRP A 60 -12.74 2.51 10.50
CA TRP A 60 -12.49 1.56 9.41
C TRP A 60 -11.13 0.88 9.51
N ALA A 61 -10.09 1.63 9.90
CA ALA A 61 -8.78 1.03 10.15
C ALA A 61 -8.84 0.00 11.29
N LEU A 62 -9.52 0.31 12.38
CA LEU A 62 -9.69 -0.61 13.51
C LEU A 62 -10.49 -1.86 13.11
N GLU A 63 -11.56 -1.70 12.33
CA GLU A 63 -12.35 -2.81 11.79
C GLU A 63 -11.50 -3.70 10.87
N ALA A 64 -10.69 -3.09 10.01
CA ALA A 64 -9.78 -3.81 9.12
C ALA A 64 -8.77 -4.66 9.90
N GLY A 65 -8.24 -4.15 11.02
CA GLY A 65 -7.40 -4.92 11.93
C GLY A 65 -8.17 -5.73 12.98
N ARG A 66 -9.43 -6.07 12.67
CA ARG A 66 -10.29 -6.97 13.45
C ARG A 66 -10.49 -6.52 14.90
N ASN A 67 -10.54 -5.22 15.13
CA ASN A 67 -10.67 -4.58 16.43
C ASN A 67 -9.52 -4.86 17.42
N LEU A 68 -8.35 -5.32 16.93
CA LEU A 68 -7.15 -5.52 17.76
C LEU A 68 -6.19 -4.33 17.64
N ALA A 69 -5.98 -3.86 16.42
CA ALA A 69 -5.15 -2.71 16.10
C ALA A 69 -5.70 -2.04 14.82
N PRO A 70 -5.50 -0.73 14.60
CA PRO A 70 -5.73 -0.11 13.31
C PRO A 70 -4.86 -0.77 12.23
N ALA A 71 -5.45 -1.22 11.14
CA ALA A 71 -4.71 -1.84 10.03
C ALA A 71 -5.20 -1.36 8.66
N GLU A 72 -4.34 -1.54 7.66
CA GLU A 72 -4.72 -1.47 6.25
C GLU A 72 -4.63 -2.86 5.62
N GLY A 73 -5.72 -3.28 4.99
CA GLY A 73 -5.80 -4.56 4.28
C GLY A 73 -5.39 -4.42 2.82
N PHE A 74 -4.63 -5.41 2.33
CA PHE A 74 -4.16 -5.49 0.96
C PHE A 74 -4.29 -6.92 0.42
N LYS A 75 -4.46 -7.02 -0.90
CA LYS A 75 -4.11 -8.21 -1.66
C LYS A 75 -2.68 -8.05 -2.16
N VAL A 76 -1.80 -9.00 -1.85
CA VAL A 76 -0.40 -8.94 -2.29
C VAL A 76 -0.11 -9.96 -3.39
N MET A 77 0.34 -9.47 -4.54
CA MET A 77 0.80 -10.28 -5.65
C MET A 77 2.33 -10.22 -5.76
N TYR A 78 2.98 -11.38 -5.66
CA TYR A 78 4.42 -11.51 -5.81
C TYR A 78 4.77 -11.82 -7.26
N LEU A 79 5.42 -10.87 -7.95
CA LEU A 79 5.96 -11.07 -9.31
C LEU A 79 7.34 -11.74 -9.26
N VAL A 80 8.08 -11.49 -8.17
CA VAL A 80 9.34 -12.14 -7.81
C VAL A 80 9.23 -12.59 -6.36
N ARG A 81 9.63 -13.82 -6.03
CA ARG A 81 9.54 -14.34 -4.66
C ARG A 81 10.49 -13.56 -3.75
N ARG A 82 10.14 -13.40 -2.47
CA ARG A 82 10.95 -12.59 -1.53
C ARG A 82 12.34 -13.18 -1.28
N ASP A 83 12.45 -14.50 -1.36
CA ASP A 83 13.67 -15.28 -1.21
C ASP A 83 14.45 -15.46 -2.52
N ASP A 84 13.95 -14.91 -3.64
CA ASP A 84 14.64 -14.99 -4.92
C ASP A 84 15.91 -14.12 -4.90
N PRO A 85 17.10 -14.68 -5.23
CA PRO A 85 18.35 -13.93 -5.32
C PRO A 85 18.28 -12.70 -6.25
N LYS A 86 17.37 -12.69 -7.23
CA LYS A 86 17.14 -11.56 -8.15
C LYS A 86 16.58 -10.32 -7.47
N ARG A 87 16.09 -10.45 -6.24
CA ARG A 87 15.63 -9.32 -5.41
C ARG A 87 16.77 -8.66 -4.63
N ALA A 88 17.97 -9.26 -4.59
CA ALA A 88 19.12 -8.62 -3.98
C ALA A 88 19.37 -7.26 -4.66
N PRO A 89 19.67 -6.20 -3.89
CA PRO A 89 19.96 -4.89 -4.48
C PRO A 89 21.07 -5.09 -5.51
N LYS A 90 20.81 -4.66 -6.75
CA LYS A 90 21.87 -4.61 -7.75
C LYS A 90 22.92 -3.64 -7.22
N ALA A 91 24.15 -4.12 -7.01
CA ALA A 91 25.27 -3.26 -6.67
C ALA A 91 25.31 -2.12 -7.69
N GLU A 92 25.14 -0.89 -7.23
CA GLU A 92 25.27 0.29 -8.07
C GLU A 92 26.67 0.26 -8.71
N SER A 93 26.71 0.35 -10.03
CA SER A 93 27.95 0.36 -10.85
C SER A 93 28.23 1.77 -11.32
#